data_AF-A0A1B1PZ64-F1
#
_entry.id   AF-A0A1B1PZ64-F1
#
_cell.length_a   1.000
_cell.length_b   1.000
_cell.length_c   1.000
_cell.angle_alpha   90.00
_cell.angle_beta   90.00
_cell.angle_gamma   90.00
#
_symmetry.space_group_name_H-M   'P 1'
#
loop_
_entity.id
_entity.type
_entity.pdbx_description
1 polymer ?
#
loop_
_entity_poly.entity_id
_entity_poly.type
_entity_poly.pdbx_seq_one_letter_code
_entity_poly.pdbx_strand_id
1 'polypeptide(L)'
;MTTGEIGAGGLLPDRHPTGDFFLCDIFGASPKDDLGTMEHPVFSLSTRPDRRILSYEHNGAQVQVVPSVKGRATIHDKDILIYCVSQLVAALNAGRETSRHLVLKAHDLLVATNRDTSGDAYTRLKEAFERLAGTRISTNLTTGGEESTAGFGLIESWEIRRKSRGGRMISVAVTLSDWLYRAVLAKSVLTLSRDYFRLRKPLERRVYELARKHCGRQPEWRVSVAVLHKKSGSSAPLRVFRASLRKMICADHLPDYGMIEEEGDLVRFCRRGHVMERDAPGAPLLRSSTLEEARELEPGADVYALEANWRRFWEESGKVQLKDPDKAFLGWLLKRRTS
;
A
#
# COMPACT_ATOMS: atom_id res chain seq x y z
N MET A 1 -21.76 -15.56 -8.35
CA MET A 1 -21.44 -14.12 -8.38
C MET A 1 -22.25 -13.44 -7.29
N THR A 2 -21.72 -13.35 -6.08
CA THR A 2 -22.39 -12.65 -4.98
C THR A 2 -22.09 -11.17 -5.13
N THR A 3 -23.14 -10.39 -5.37
CA THR A 3 -23.16 -8.93 -5.31
C THR A 3 -22.79 -8.51 -3.90
N GLY A 4 -21.50 -8.31 -3.64
CA GLY A 4 -21.04 -7.69 -2.40
C GLY A 4 -21.61 -6.28 -2.33
N GLU A 5 -22.43 -6.02 -1.31
CA GLU A 5 -23.00 -4.71 -1.01
C GLU A 5 -21.89 -3.65 -1.07
N ILE A 6 -22.11 -2.61 -1.86
CA ILE A 6 -21.22 -1.46 -1.94
C ILE A 6 -21.53 -0.60 -0.71
N GLY A 7 -20.55 -0.38 0.16
CA GLY A 7 -20.73 0.55 1.28
C GLY A 7 -20.95 1.97 0.75
N ALA A 8 -21.59 2.84 1.54
CA ALA A 8 -21.69 4.26 1.20
C ALA A 8 -20.29 4.82 0.88
N GLY A 9 -20.12 5.40 -0.32
CA GLY A 9 -18.84 5.96 -0.78
C GLY A 9 -17.98 5.05 -1.68
N GLY A 10 -18.51 3.99 -2.30
CA GLY A 10 -17.79 3.26 -3.37
C GLY A 10 -16.66 2.33 -2.91
N LEU A 11 -16.35 2.30 -1.61
CA LEU A 11 -15.47 1.33 -0.97
C LEU A 11 -16.24 0.04 -0.64
N LEU A 12 -15.53 -1.08 -0.54
CA LEU A 12 -16.09 -2.29 0.09
C LEU A 12 -16.47 -1.98 1.54
N PRO A 13 -17.46 -2.70 2.10
CA PRO A 13 -17.76 -2.59 3.52
C PRO A 13 -16.50 -2.93 4.32
N ASP A 14 -16.36 -2.29 5.48
CA ASP A 14 -15.44 -2.76 6.50
C ASP A 14 -16.00 -4.08 7.03
N ARG A 15 -15.36 -5.19 6.68
CA ARG A 15 -15.83 -6.54 7.04
C ARG A 15 -15.50 -6.88 8.49
N HIS A 16 -14.56 -6.16 9.10
CA HIS A 16 -14.03 -6.46 10.43
C HIS A 16 -13.91 -5.15 11.25
N PRO A 17 -15.03 -4.47 11.56
CA PRO A 17 -15.03 -3.18 12.25
C PRO A 17 -14.58 -3.29 13.72
N THR A 18 -14.76 -4.47 14.31
CA THR A 18 -14.27 -4.79 15.65
C THR A 18 -12.97 -5.58 15.49
N GLY A 19 -11.83 -4.98 15.81
CA GLY A 19 -10.59 -5.74 15.92
C GLY A 19 -10.73 -6.70 17.10
N ASP A 20 -10.93 -7.99 16.84
CA ASP A 20 -11.11 -8.98 17.90
C ASP A 20 -9.90 -8.94 18.86
N PHE A 21 -10.23 -8.68 20.12
CA PHE A 21 -9.32 -8.47 21.25
C PHE A 21 -8.64 -9.78 21.70
N PHE A 22 -7.94 -10.53 20.83
CA PHE A 22 -7.22 -11.75 21.25
C PHE A 22 -5.89 -12.00 20.51
N LEU A 23 -4.78 -11.83 21.25
CA LEU A 23 -3.46 -12.46 21.12
C LEU A 23 -2.89 -12.71 19.71
N CYS A 24 -2.59 -11.60 19.03
CA CYS A 24 -1.33 -11.38 18.32
C CYS A 24 -0.95 -9.91 18.60
N ASP A 25 0.24 -9.64 19.16
CA ASP A 25 0.63 -8.31 19.67
C ASP A 25 0.72 -7.18 18.63
N ILE A 26 0.31 -7.40 17.38
CA ILE A 26 0.39 -6.41 16.31
C ILE A 26 -0.84 -6.38 15.38
N PHE A 27 -2.04 -6.61 15.89
CA PHE A 27 -3.27 -6.29 15.13
C PHE A 27 -3.38 -4.78 14.79
N GLY A 28 -2.55 -3.93 15.39
CA GLY A 28 -2.49 -2.48 15.17
C GLY A 28 -1.48 -1.99 14.12
N ALA A 29 -0.68 -2.84 13.46
CA ALA A 29 0.30 -2.35 12.48
C ALA A 29 -0.39 -1.54 11.38
N SER A 30 0.10 -0.32 11.13
CA SER A 30 -0.33 0.45 9.96
C SER A 30 0.14 -0.28 8.70
N PRO A 31 -0.70 -0.43 7.68
CA PRO A 31 -0.29 -1.09 6.44
C PRO A 31 0.95 -0.44 5.83
N LYS A 32 1.95 -1.24 5.46
CA LYS A 32 3.22 -0.80 4.88
C LYS A 32 3.44 -1.49 3.54
N ASP A 33 3.86 -0.71 2.55
CA ASP A 33 4.12 -1.18 1.19
C ASP A 33 5.51 -0.76 0.71
N ASP A 34 6.12 -1.56 -0.16
CA ASP A 34 7.49 -1.36 -0.62
C ASP A 34 7.56 -0.35 -1.79
N LEU A 35 8.55 0.54 -1.74
CA LEU A 35 8.67 1.63 -2.70
C LEU A 35 8.95 1.16 -4.14
N GLY A 36 9.61 0.02 -4.32
CA GLY A 36 10.03 -0.43 -5.65
C GLY A 36 8.87 -0.98 -6.46
N THR A 37 8.02 -1.82 -5.86
CA THR A 37 6.82 -2.33 -6.53
C THR A 37 5.71 -1.28 -6.63
N MET A 38 5.72 -0.23 -5.80
CA MET A 38 4.83 0.93 -5.98
C MET A 38 5.18 1.72 -7.25
N GLU A 39 6.46 1.92 -7.55
CA GLU A 39 6.89 2.72 -8.71
C GLU A 39 6.61 2.01 -10.05
N HIS A 40 6.83 0.70 -10.12
CA HIS A 40 6.81 -0.06 -11.37
C HIS A 40 5.69 -1.11 -11.43
N PRO A 41 5.13 -1.40 -12.62
CA PRO A 41 3.96 -2.27 -12.76
C PRO A 41 4.28 -3.75 -12.60
N VAL A 42 4.60 -4.20 -11.38
CA VAL A 42 4.95 -5.60 -11.11
C VAL A 42 3.72 -6.51 -11.15
N PHE A 43 2.63 -6.07 -10.55
CA PHE A 43 1.41 -6.85 -10.35
C PHE A 43 0.42 -6.68 -11.51
N SER A 44 -0.32 -7.75 -11.83
CA SER A 44 -1.39 -7.70 -12.82
C SER A 44 -2.64 -7.00 -12.28
N LEU A 45 -3.26 -6.18 -13.14
CA LEU A 45 -4.58 -5.57 -12.88
C LEU A 45 -5.73 -6.43 -13.40
N SER A 46 -5.44 -7.60 -13.99
CA SER A 46 -6.43 -8.51 -14.54
C SER A 46 -7.14 -9.29 -13.43
N THR A 47 -8.45 -9.50 -13.58
CA THR A 47 -9.24 -10.42 -12.74
C THR A 47 -9.23 -11.86 -13.27
N ARG A 48 -8.59 -12.09 -14.42
CA ARG A 48 -8.34 -13.41 -15.01
C ARG A 48 -6.84 -13.72 -15.02
N PRO A 49 -6.42 -15.00 -15.04
CA PRO A 49 -5.01 -15.36 -15.10
C PRO A 49 -4.27 -14.64 -16.24
N ASP A 50 -3.29 -13.80 -15.88
CA ASP A 50 -2.48 -13.03 -16.83
C ASP A 50 -1.16 -13.74 -17.08
N ARG A 51 -1.05 -14.43 -18.22
CA ARG A 51 0.14 -15.20 -18.61
C ARG A 51 1.09 -14.43 -19.51
N ARG A 52 0.85 -13.14 -19.72
CA ARG A 52 1.73 -12.29 -20.55
C ARG A 52 2.99 -11.96 -19.78
N ILE A 53 4.13 -12.07 -20.46
CA ILE A 53 5.38 -11.50 -19.98
C ILE A 53 5.26 -9.99 -20.10
N LEU A 54 5.45 -9.29 -18.99
CA LEU A 54 5.55 -7.83 -19.02
C LEU A 54 7.01 -7.45 -19.26
N SER A 55 7.24 -6.57 -20.23
CA SER A 55 8.48 -5.80 -20.34
C SER A 55 8.15 -4.32 -20.17
N TYR A 56 8.85 -3.65 -19.27
CA TYR A 56 8.62 -2.26 -18.92
C TYR A 56 9.93 -1.50 -18.85
N GLU A 57 10.01 -0.37 -19.54
CA GLU A 57 11.15 0.54 -19.48
C GLU A 57 10.68 1.98 -19.29
N HIS A 58 11.21 2.64 -18.27
CA HIS A 58 10.89 4.04 -18.00
C HIS A 58 11.95 4.68 -17.09
N ASN A 59 12.44 5.85 -17.48
CA ASN A 59 13.42 6.63 -16.69
C ASN A 59 14.66 5.80 -16.28
N GLY A 60 15.20 5.00 -17.20
CA GLY A 60 16.36 4.12 -16.95
C GLY A 60 16.04 2.80 -16.24
N ALA A 61 14.87 2.68 -15.58
CA ALA A 61 14.44 1.44 -14.98
C ALA A 61 13.91 0.46 -16.03
N GLN A 62 14.45 -0.76 -16.03
CA GLN A 62 14.02 -1.90 -16.82
C GLN A 62 13.45 -2.95 -15.88
N VAL A 63 12.20 -3.36 -16.12
CA VAL A 63 11.50 -4.37 -15.32
C VAL A 63 10.87 -5.37 -16.27
N GLN A 64 11.28 -6.63 -16.15
CA GLN A 64 10.63 -7.75 -16.79
C GLN A 64 9.93 -8.59 -15.73
N VAL A 65 8.66 -8.96 -15.98
CA VAL A 65 7.90 -9.84 -15.09
C VAL A 65 7.40 -11.05 -15.86
N VAL A 66 7.86 -12.22 -15.45
CA VAL A 66 7.53 -13.51 -16.05
C VAL A 66 6.55 -14.26 -15.13
N PRO A 67 5.33 -14.57 -15.61
CA PRO A 67 4.37 -15.34 -14.85
C PRO A 67 4.60 -16.85 -14.96
N SER A 68 4.06 -17.61 -14.00
CA SER A 68 3.92 -19.06 -14.13
C SER A 68 2.65 -19.43 -14.91
N VAL A 69 2.40 -20.73 -15.08
CA VAL A 69 1.15 -21.26 -15.65
C VAL A 69 -0.11 -20.83 -14.86
N LYS A 70 0.06 -20.47 -13.59
CA LYS A 70 -1.02 -19.94 -12.72
C LYS A 70 -1.35 -18.46 -13.00
N GLY A 71 -0.54 -17.80 -13.84
CA GLY A 71 -0.62 -16.38 -14.14
C GLY A 71 0.22 -15.53 -13.18
N ARG A 72 0.42 -14.27 -13.57
CA ARG A 72 1.14 -13.26 -12.80
C ARG A 72 0.37 -12.95 -11.51
N ALA A 73 1.10 -12.70 -10.42
CA ALA A 73 0.54 -12.18 -9.18
C ALA A 73 -0.27 -10.91 -9.46
N THR A 74 -1.48 -10.86 -8.92
CA THR A 74 -2.40 -9.74 -9.08
C THR A 74 -2.15 -8.69 -8.01
N ILE A 75 -2.64 -7.47 -8.25
CA ILE A 75 -2.55 -6.39 -7.26
C ILE A 75 -3.26 -6.74 -5.94
N HIS A 76 -4.24 -7.64 -5.97
CA HIS A 76 -4.87 -8.15 -4.74
C HIS A 76 -4.00 -9.18 -4.02
N ASP A 77 -3.19 -9.96 -4.74
CA ASP A 77 -2.25 -10.89 -4.12
C ASP A 77 -1.17 -10.12 -3.34
N LYS A 78 -0.83 -8.90 -3.79
CA LYS A 78 0.08 -7.98 -3.09
C LYS A 78 -0.34 -7.68 -1.66
N ASP A 79 -1.64 -7.76 -1.33
CA ASP A 79 -2.14 -7.55 0.04
C ASP A 79 -1.43 -8.46 1.06
N ILE A 80 -1.03 -9.67 0.65
CA ILE A 80 -0.25 -10.61 1.46
C ILE A 80 1.13 -10.02 1.78
N LEU A 81 1.80 -9.45 0.76
CA LEU A 81 3.12 -8.83 0.93
C LEU A 81 3.01 -7.58 1.81
N ILE A 82 2.00 -6.73 1.59
CA ILE A 82 1.73 -5.56 2.43
C ILE A 82 1.55 -6.00 3.88
N TYR A 83 0.79 -7.07 4.14
CA TYR A 83 0.64 -7.61 5.49
C TYR A 83 1.98 -8.09 6.08
N CYS A 84 2.75 -8.90 5.36
CA CYS A 84 4.07 -9.37 5.82
C CYS A 84 5.03 -8.21 6.11
N VAL A 85 5.12 -7.22 5.21
CA VAL A 85 5.96 -6.03 5.38
C VAL A 85 5.51 -5.22 6.59
N SER A 86 4.20 -5.08 6.82
CA SER A 86 3.65 -4.38 7.98
C SER A 86 4.06 -5.05 9.30
N GLN A 87 4.03 -6.39 9.35
CA GLN A 87 4.46 -7.15 10.52
C GLN A 87 5.97 -7.02 10.77
N LEU A 88 6.79 -7.07 9.71
CA LEU A 88 8.24 -6.87 9.83
C LEU A 88 8.59 -5.48 10.34
N VAL A 89 7.99 -4.43 9.76
CA VAL A 89 8.24 -3.05 10.19
C VAL A 89 7.82 -2.84 11.65
N ALA A 90 6.69 -3.42 12.06
CA ALA A 90 6.27 -3.35 13.45
C ALA A 90 7.23 -4.09 14.40
N ALA A 91 7.76 -5.25 13.98
CA ALA A 91 8.79 -5.96 14.75
C ALA A 91 10.10 -5.15 14.85
N LEU A 92 10.56 -4.54 13.77
CA LEU A 92 11.73 -3.65 13.76
C LEU A 92 11.54 -2.45 14.70
N ASN A 93 10.38 -1.79 14.62
CA ASN A 93 10.07 -0.64 15.49
C ASN A 93 9.98 -1.04 16.97
N ALA A 94 9.58 -2.28 17.26
CA ALA A 94 9.57 -2.84 18.61
C ALA A 94 10.95 -3.37 19.06
N GLY A 95 12.01 -3.21 18.26
CA GLY A 95 13.35 -3.72 18.58
C GLY A 95 13.47 -5.24 18.63
N ARG A 96 12.54 -5.97 18.00
CA ARG A 96 12.57 -7.44 17.96
C ARG A 96 13.43 -7.92 16.80
N GLU A 97 14.04 -9.09 16.98
CA GLU A 97 14.74 -9.77 15.91
C GLU A 97 13.77 -10.09 14.76
N THR A 98 14.20 -9.78 13.54
CA THR A 98 13.41 -10.03 12.33
C THR A 98 14.04 -11.11 11.48
N SER A 99 13.17 -11.86 10.80
CA SER A 99 13.57 -12.86 9.81
C SER A 99 12.75 -12.68 8.54
N ARG A 100 13.36 -12.98 7.40
CA ARG A 100 12.64 -13.07 6.12
C ARG A 100 11.64 -14.24 6.09
N HIS A 101 11.73 -15.16 7.04
CA HIS A 101 10.78 -16.26 7.23
C HIS A 101 9.74 -15.90 8.30
N LEU A 102 8.51 -15.64 7.88
CA LEU A 102 7.40 -15.26 8.74
C LEU A 102 6.43 -16.42 8.93
N VAL A 103 5.98 -16.65 10.16
CA VAL A 103 4.86 -17.56 10.47
C VAL A 103 3.67 -16.72 10.93
N LEU A 104 2.57 -16.80 10.19
CA LEU A 104 1.40 -15.94 10.37
C LEU A 104 0.14 -16.79 10.56
N LYS A 105 -0.80 -16.33 11.39
CA LYS A 105 -2.13 -16.94 11.41
C LYS A 105 -2.89 -16.53 10.15
N ALA A 106 -3.45 -17.51 9.44
CA ALA A 106 -4.13 -17.26 8.18
C ALA A 106 -5.39 -16.39 8.37
N HIS A 107 -6.10 -16.59 9.48
CA HIS A 107 -7.26 -15.78 9.84
C HIS A 107 -6.92 -14.30 9.97
N ASP A 108 -5.86 -13.98 10.72
CA ASP A 108 -5.44 -12.60 11.00
C ASP A 108 -5.03 -11.87 9.73
N LEU A 109 -4.35 -12.55 8.80
CA LEU A 109 -4.04 -12.01 7.48
C LEU A 109 -5.31 -11.67 6.70
N LEU A 110 -6.30 -12.58 6.67
CA LEU A 110 -7.56 -12.34 5.95
C LEU A 110 -8.31 -11.14 6.55
N VAL A 111 -8.39 -11.07 7.88
CA VAL A 111 -9.01 -9.96 8.61
C VAL A 111 -8.30 -8.64 8.31
N ALA A 112 -6.98 -8.58 8.49
CA ALA A 112 -6.19 -7.36 8.33
C ALA A 112 -6.19 -6.82 6.89
N THR A 113 -6.39 -7.69 5.90
CA THR A 113 -6.47 -7.33 4.47
C THR A 113 -7.92 -7.17 3.98
N ASN A 114 -8.88 -7.06 4.91
CA ASN A 114 -10.31 -6.92 4.65
C ASN A 114 -10.87 -7.99 3.69
N ARG A 115 -10.35 -9.22 3.74
CA ARG A 115 -10.85 -10.36 2.96
C ARG A 115 -11.99 -11.05 3.71
N ASP A 116 -12.80 -11.82 2.98
CA ASP A 116 -13.75 -12.73 3.63
C ASP A 116 -12.98 -13.86 4.35
N THR A 117 -13.63 -14.48 5.33
CA THR A 117 -13.05 -15.57 6.15
C THR A 117 -13.75 -16.90 5.89
N SER A 118 -14.41 -17.02 4.72
CA SER A 118 -15.07 -18.26 4.29
C SER A 118 -14.08 -19.32 3.84
N GLY A 119 -14.53 -20.57 3.67
CA GLY A 119 -13.69 -21.63 3.11
C GLY A 119 -13.11 -21.30 1.74
N ASP A 120 -13.86 -20.57 0.91
CA ASP A 120 -13.42 -20.12 -0.42
C ASP A 120 -12.28 -19.08 -0.34
N ALA A 121 -12.30 -18.18 0.66
CA ALA A 121 -11.18 -17.26 0.88
C ALA A 121 -9.87 -17.99 1.17
N TYR A 122 -9.90 -19.08 1.94
CA TYR A 122 -8.70 -19.87 2.22
C TYR A 122 -8.19 -20.59 0.96
N THR A 123 -9.08 -21.01 0.06
CA THR A 123 -8.69 -21.54 -1.27
C THR A 123 -8.04 -20.45 -2.12
N ARG A 124 -8.67 -19.28 -2.23
CA ARG A 124 -8.11 -18.12 -2.95
C ARG A 124 -6.79 -17.62 -2.36
N LEU A 125 -6.62 -17.72 -1.04
CA LEU A 125 -5.37 -17.40 -0.36
C LEU A 125 -4.24 -18.33 -0.81
N LYS A 126 -4.50 -19.65 -0.89
CA LYS A 126 -3.54 -20.61 -1.46
C LYS A 126 -3.20 -20.27 -2.92
N GLU A 127 -4.19 -19.97 -3.75
CA GLU A 127 -3.96 -19.59 -5.15
C GLU A 127 -3.14 -18.29 -5.28
N ALA A 128 -3.35 -17.33 -4.37
CA ALA A 128 -2.55 -16.11 -4.29
C ALA A 128 -1.08 -16.44 -3.99
N PHE A 129 -0.81 -17.33 -3.03
CA PHE A 129 0.55 -17.81 -2.76
C PHE A 129 1.18 -18.54 -3.97
N GLU A 130 0.42 -19.37 -4.67
CA GLU A 130 0.88 -20.03 -5.90
C GLU A 130 1.30 -19.01 -6.99
N ARG A 131 0.53 -17.92 -7.16
CA ARG A 131 0.86 -16.85 -8.11
C ARG A 131 2.05 -16.00 -7.65
N LEU A 132 2.14 -15.68 -6.35
CA LEU A 132 3.25 -14.92 -5.77
C LEU A 132 4.58 -15.69 -5.94
N ALA A 133 4.62 -16.97 -5.58
CA ALA A 133 5.82 -17.80 -5.74
C ALA A 133 6.18 -18.02 -7.23
N GLY A 134 5.18 -18.08 -8.10
CA GLY A 134 5.38 -18.30 -9.53
C GLY A 134 5.74 -17.05 -10.34
N THR A 135 5.71 -15.85 -9.76
CA THR A 135 6.01 -14.60 -10.48
C THR A 135 7.48 -14.25 -10.30
N ARG A 136 8.22 -14.19 -11.41
CA ARG A 136 9.65 -13.85 -11.46
C ARG A 136 9.84 -12.46 -12.02
N ILE A 137 10.72 -11.68 -11.40
CA ILE A 137 11.06 -10.31 -11.74
C ILE A 137 12.53 -10.27 -12.09
N SER A 138 12.87 -9.67 -13.22
CA SER A 138 14.23 -9.30 -13.60
C SER A 138 14.30 -7.80 -13.74
N THR A 139 15.22 -7.15 -13.04
CA THR A 139 15.28 -5.68 -13.04
C THR A 139 16.65 -5.15 -12.69
N ASN A 140 16.95 -3.92 -13.13
CA ASN A 140 18.14 -3.14 -12.78
C ASN A 140 17.89 -2.12 -11.66
N LEU A 141 16.80 -2.25 -10.89
CA LEU A 141 16.47 -1.31 -9.82
C LEU A 141 17.57 -1.25 -8.75
N THR A 142 17.92 -0.04 -8.36
CA THR A 142 18.90 0.21 -7.29
C THR A 142 18.35 -0.17 -5.93
N THR A 143 19.17 -0.81 -5.11
CA THR A 143 18.90 -1.04 -3.68
C THR A 143 20.14 -0.60 -2.91
N GLY A 144 20.01 0.41 -2.04
CA GLY A 144 21.15 0.90 -1.27
C GLY A 144 22.21 1.67 -2.08
N GLY A 145 21.90 2.15 -3.29
CA GLY A 145 22.78 2.99 -4.11
C GLY A 145 23.60 2.25 -5.18
N GLU A 146 23.56 0.93 -5.22
CA GLU A 146 24.22 0.13 -6.26
C GLU A 146 23.22 -0.33 -7.34
N GLU A 147 23.58 -0.12 -8.61
CA GLU A 147 22.87 -0.67 -9.77
C GLU A 147 23.28 -2.13 -9.97
N SER A 148 22.34 -3.06 -9.81
CA SER A 148 22.56 -4.47 -10.12
C SER A 148 21.37 -5.03 -10.89
N THR A 149 21.66 -5.81 -11.93
CA THR A 149 20.64 -6.60 -12.61
C THR A 149 20.36 -7.84 -11.78
N ALA A 150 19.20 -7.89 -11.13
CA ALA A 150 18.82 -8.99 -10.26
C ALA A 150 17.55 -9.68 -10.76
N GLY A 151 17.56 -11.02 -10.69
CA GLY A 151 16.40 -11.86 -10.96
C GLY A 151 15.88 -12.49 -9.67
N PHE A 152 14.68 -12.15 -9.22
CA PHE A 152 14.09 -12.65 -7.98
C PHE A 152 12.58 -12.93 -8.10
N GLY A 153 12.02 -13.64 -7.13
CA GLY A 153 10.58 -13.86 -7.02
C GLY A 153 9.96 -12.89 -6.04
N LEU A 154 8.63 -12.75 -6.02
CA LEU A 154 7.96 -11.94 -5.00
C LEU A 154 8.09 -12.56 -3.60
N ILE A 155 8.04 -13.89 -3.54
CA ILE A 155 8.37 -14.72 -2.36
C ILE A 155 9.25 -15.88 -2.81
N GLU A 156 10.07 -16.41 -1.92
CA GLU A 156 10.90 -17.60 -2.18
C GLU A 156 10.13 -18.90 -1.96
N SER A 157 9.36 -18.95 -0.86
CA SER A 157 8.58 -20.15 -0.51
C SER A 157 7.40 -19.82 0.38
N TRP A 158 6.45 -20.73 0.46
CA TRP A 158 5.34 -20.69 1.39
C TRP A 158 4.96 -22.10 1.84
N GLU A 159 4.43 -22.22 3.06
CA GLU A 159 3.97 -23.48 3.65
C GLU A 159 2.63 -23.24 4.34
N ILE A 160 1.61 -24.05 4.06
CA ILE A 160 0.32 -23.99 4.73
C ILE A 160 0.23 -25.13 5.73
N ARG A 161 0.07 -24.82 7.03
CA ARG A 161 -0.11 -25.83 8.09
C ARG A 161 -1.57 -26.03 8.43
N ARG A 162 -1.98 -27.31 8.55
CA ARG A 162 -3.35 -27.75 8.85
C ARG A 162 -3.34 -28.69 10.04
N LYS A 163 -4.42 -28.73 10.83
CA LYS A 163 -4.55 -29.66 11.98
C LYS A 163 -4.58 -31.12 11.56
N SER A 164 -5.10 -31.41 10.37
CA SER A 164 -5.23 -32.75 9.81
C SER A 164 -5.21 -32.67 8.28
N ARG A 165 -5.04 -33.81 7.60
CA ARG A 165 -5.12 -33.88 6.13
C ARG A 165 -6.50 -33.41 5.67
N GLY A 166 -6.55 -32.29 4.95
CA GLY A 166 -7.81 -31.64 4.54
C GLY A 166 -8.48 -30.78 5.62
N GLY A 167 -7.96 -30.74 6.84
CA GLY A 167 -8.50 -29.95 7.95
C GLY A 167 -8.29 -28.43 7.81
N ARG A 168 -8.81 -27.67 8.78
CA ARG A 168 -8.74 -26.20 8.81
C ARG A 168 -7.28 -25.70 8.72
N MET A 169 -7.07 -24.68 7.88
CA MET A 169 -5.80 -23.94 7.81
C MET A 169 -5.56 -23.21 9.13
N ILE A 170 -4.42 -23.45 9.76
CA ILE A 170 -4.05 -22.83 11.04
C ILE A 170 -3.14 -21.62 10.77
N SER A 171 -2.00 -21.89 10.13
CA SER A 171 -0.96 -20.91 9.91
C SER A 171 -0.39 -21.04 8.50
N VAL A 172 0.22 -19.95 8.05
CA VAL A 172 1.01 -19.92 6.83
C VAL A 172 2.41 -19.46 7.19
N ALA A 173 3.42 -20.19 6.73
CA ALA A 173 4.79 -19.73 6.72
C ALA A 173 5.11 -19.13 5.34
N VAL A 174 5.79 -17.99 5.31
CA VAL A 174 6.16 -17.29 4.07
C VAL A 174 7.62 -16.89 4.18
N THR A 175 8.42 -17.25 3.19
CA THR A 175 9.79 -16.75 3.04
C THR A 175 9.77 -15.64 2.00
N LEU A 176 9.97 -14.40 2.43
CA LEU A 176 10.07 -13.25 1.53
C LEU A 176 11.34 -13.35 0.69
N SER A 177 11.33 -12.72 -0.48
CA SER A 177 12.55 -12.55 -1.25
C SER A 177 13.56 -11.70 -0.49
N ASP A 178 14.84 -12.03 -0.67
CA ASP A 178 15.95 -11.24 -0.10
C ASP A 178 15.83 -9.75 -0.47
N TRP A 179 15.46 -9.45 -1.72
CA TRP A 179 15.24 -8.08 -2.19
C TRP A 179 14.17 -7.34 -1.36
N LEU A 180 12.99 -7.94 -1.17
CA LEU A 180 11.91 -7.31 -0.41
C LEU A 180 12.30 -7.16 1.07
N TYR A 181 12.93 -8.18 1.65
CA TYR A 181 13.40 -8.13 3.03
C TYR A 181 14.41 -7.00 3.25
N ARG A 182 15.41 -6.85 2.36
CA ARG A 182 16.38 -5.75 2.40
C ARG A 182 15.72 -4.39 2.23
N ALA A 183 14.72 -4.26 1.35
CA ALA A 183 13.98 -3.02 1.19
C ALA A 183 13.27 -2.61 2.51
N VAL A 184 12.72 -3.58 3.25
CA VAL A 184 12.13 -3.32 4.57
C VAL A 184 13.19 -2.90 5.59
N LEU A 185 14.32 -3.61 5.68
CA LEU A 185 15.41 -3.26 6.59
C LEU A 185 15.98 -1.86 6.30
N ALA A 186 16.06 -1.48 5.03
CA ALA A 186 16.47 -0.15 4.58
C ALA A 186 15.39 0.93 4.77
N LYS A 187 14.25 0.60 5.41
CA LYS A 187 13.10 1.50 5.61
C LYS A 187 12.56 2.08 4.30
N SER A 188 12.70 1.36 3.19
CA SER A 188 12.23 1.73 1.85
C SER A 188 10.75 1.37 1.66
N VAL A 189 9.90 1.85 2.59
CA VAL A 189 8.47 1.52 2.68
C VAL A 189 7.64 2.78 2.93
N LEU A 190 6.38 2.77 2.49
CA LEU A 190 5.39 3.82 2.80
C LEU A 190 4.21 3.27 3.59
N THR A 191 3.61 4.14 4.40
CA THR A 191 2.37 3.80 5.10
C THR A 191 1.19 4.00 4.17
N LEU A 192 0.28 3.01 4.12
CA LEU A 192 -0.98 3.11 3.41
C LEU A 192 -2.14 3.34 4.40
N SER A 193 -3.21 3.96 3.93
CA SER A 193 -4.49 3.97 4.65
C SER A 193 -5.07 2.56 4.75
N ARG A 194 -5.75 2.26 5.86
CA ARG A 194 -6.47 0.99 6.02
C ARG A 194 -7.57 0.80 4.97
N ASP A 195 -8.16 1.90 4.48
CA ASP A 195 -9.17 1.86 3.42
C ASP A 195 -8.61 1.39 2.07
N TYR A 196 -7.29 1.32 1.90
CA TYR A 196 -6.66 0.69 0.73
C TYR A 196 -7.23 -0.71 0.47
N PHE A 197 -7.38 -1.52 1.52
CA PHE A 197 -7.90 -2.88 1.41
C PHE A 197 -9.39 -2.93 1.07
N ARG A 198 -10.10 -1.80 1.16
CA ARG A 198 -11.50 -1.66 0.77
C ARG A 198 -11.66 -1.21 -0.68
N LEU A 199 -10.60 -0.79 -1.37
CA LEU A 199 -10.64 -0.51 -2.80
C LEU A 199 -10.93 -1.80 -3.57
N ARG A 200 -12.06 -1.82 -4.28
CA ARG A 200 -12.54 -3.02 -4.96
C ARG A 200 -11.81 -3.24 -6.28
N LYS A 201 -11.61 -2.19 -7.09
CA LYS A 201 -11.10 -2.37 -8.45
C LYS A 201 -9.56 -2.42 -8.43
N PRO A 202 -8.94 -3.35 -9.18
CA PRO A 202 -7.48 -3.42 -9.30
C PRO A 202 -6.82 -2.10 -9.70
N LEU A 203 -7.44 -1.38 -10.65
CA LEU A 203 -6.93 -0.10 -11.11
C LEU A 203 -6.95 0.98 -10.01
N GLU A 204 -8.00 1.01 -9.17
CA GLU A 204 -8.10 1.98 -8.07
C GLU A 204 -6.96 1.80 -7.07
N ARG A 205 -6.64 0.55 -6.71
CA ARG A 205 -5.48 0.22 -5.86
C ARG A 205 -4.16 0.68 -6.48
N ARG A 206 -3.97 0.38 -7.77
CA ARG A 206 -2.73 0.76 -8.45
C ARG A 206 -2.56 2.29 -8.55
N VAL A 207 -3.65 3.02 -8.80
CA VAL A 207 -3.63 4.48 -8.82
C VAL A 207 -3.39 5.05 -7.42
N TYR A 208 -3.95 4.44 -6.36
CA TYR A 208 -3.65 4.80 -4.98
C TYR A 208 -2.15 4.65 -4.68
N GLU A 209 -1.52 3.52 -5.04
CA GLU A 209 -0.08 3.31 -4.84
C GLU A 209 0.77 4.37 -5.52
N LEU A 210 0.47 4.69 -6.79
CA LEU A 210 1.19 5.72 -7.54
C LEU A 210 1.00 7.12 -6.93
N ALA A 211 -0.24 7.46 -6.56
CA ALA A 211 -0.51 8.71 -5.85
C ALA A 211 0.25 8.76 -4.51
N ARG A 212 0.27 7.67 -3.74
CA ARG A 212 0.97 7.60 -2.46
C ARG A 212 2.48 7.77 -2.61
N LYS A 213 3.06 7.11 -3.61
CA LYS A 213 4.49 7.21 -3.94
C LYS A 213 4.89 8.63 -4.33
N HIS A 214 4.11 9.29 -5.19
CA HIS A 214 4.50 10.56 -5.78
C HIS A 214 4.00 11.80 -5.01
N CYS A 215 2.91 11.70 -4.25
CA CYS A 215 2.46 12.74 -3.31
C CYS A 215 3.09 12.58 -1.91
N GLY A 216 3.92 11.57 -1.68
CA GLY A 216 4.56 11.31 -0.39
C GLY A 216 5.66 12.32 -0.02
N ARG A 217 6.09 13.20 -0.93
CA ARG A 217 7.11 14.24 -0.67
C ARG A 217 6.65 15.65 -1.03
N GLN A 218 5.46 15.77 -1.63
CA GLN A 218 4.94 17.02 -2.20
C GLN A 218 3.41 17.07 -2.07
N PRO A 219 2.83 18.28 -1.95
CA PRO A 219 1.40 18.48 -1.71
C PRO A 219 0.50 17.89 -2.81
N GLU A 220 1.00 17.90 -4.04
CA GLU A 220 0.29 17.49 -5.24
C GLU A 220 1.25 16.80 -6.21
N TRP A 221 0.72 15.92 -7.05
CA TRP A 221 1.44 15.29 -8.14
C TRP A 221 0.63 15.43 -9.43
N ARG A 222 1.22 16.06 -10.44
CA ARG A 222 0.65 16.13 -11.80
C ARG A 222 1.34 15.11 -12.70
N VAL A 223 0.53 14.41 -13.47
CA VAL A 223 1.01 13.40 -14.41
C VAL A 223 0.11 13.37 -15.65
N SER A 224 0.68 13.16 -16.83
CA SER A 224 -0.13 12.93 -18.02
C SER A 224 -0.84 11.59 -17.93
N VAL A 225 -2.04 11.50 -18.52
CA VAL A 225 -2.81 10.25 -18.57
C VAL A 225 -1.99 9.14 -19.25
N ALA A 226 -1.19 9.47 -20.26
CA ALA A 226 -0.29 8.53 -20.93
C ALA A 226 0.81 7.97 -20.00
N VAL A 227 1.46 8.82 -19.20
CA VAL A 227 2.48 8.37 -18.24
C VAL A 227 1.85 7.56 -17.10
N LEU A 228 0.69 7.99 -16.60
CA LEU A 228 -0.06 7.25 -15.58
C LEU A 228 -0.49 5.87 -16.12
N HIS A 229 -0.96 5.80 -17.35
CA HIS A 229 -1.30 4.54 -18.04
C HIS A 229 -0.08 3.62 -18.10
N LYS A 230 1.07 4.14 -18.55
CA LYS A 230 2.33 3.38 -18.61
C LYS A 230 2.77 2.88 -17.23
N LYS A 231 2.83 3.76 -16.21
CA LYS A 231 3.20 3.40 -14.82
C LYS A 231 2.21 2.43 -14.15
N SER A 232 0.93 2.48 -14.53
CA SER A 232 -0.07 1.56 -14.00
C SER A 232 0.08 0.13 -14.56
N GLY A 233 0.71 -0.03 -15.72
CA GLY A 233 0.77 -1.32 -16.41
C GLY A 233 -0.58 -1.81 -16.93
N SER A 234 -1.58 -0.93 -17.02
CA SER A 234 -2.90 -1.26 -17.56
C SER A 234 -2.79 -1.70 -19.02
N SER A 235 -3.39 -2.84 -19.34
CA SER A 235 -3.51 -3.29 -20.73
C SER A 235 -4.77 -2.79 -21.44
N ALA A 236 -5.58 -1.98 -20.78
CA ALA A 236 -6.74 -1.37 -21.44
C ALA A 236 -6.27 -0.34 -22.47
N PRO A 237 -6.98 -0.16 -23.60
CA PRO A 237 -6.70 0.95 -24.51
C PRO A 237 -6.76 2.29 -23.77
N LEU A 238 -5.89 3.24 -24.13
CA LEU A 238 -5.75 4.52 -23.43
C LEU A 238 -7.10 5.28 -23.29
N ARG A 239 -7.97 5.20 -24.30
CA ARG A 239 -9.33 5.76 -24.25
C ARG A 239 -10.19 5.17 -23.12
N VAL A 240 -10.10 3.85 -22.91
CA VAL A 240 -10.83 3.13 -21.86
C VAL A 240 -10.22 3.43 -20.49
N PHE A 241 -8.90 3.57 -20.43
CA PHE A 241 -8.20 4.00 -19.23
C PHE A 241 -8.67 5.39 -18.78
N ARG A 242 -8.71 6.36 -19.70
CA ARG A 242 -9.22 7.72 -19.44
C ARG A 242 -10.67 7.70 -18.92
N ALA A 243 -11.54 6.92 -19.56
CA ALA A 243 -12.91 6.75 -19.07
C ALA A 243 -12.97 6.14 -17.66
N SER A 244 -12.04 5.24 -17.32
CA SER A 244 -11.95 4.65 -15.99
C SER A 244 -11.47 5.67 -14.95
N LEU A 245 -10.49 6.51 -15.30
CA LEU A 245 -10.03 7.61 -14.43
C LEU A 245 -11.16 8.60 -14.14
N ARG A 246 -11.94 9.01 -15.14
CA ARG A 246 -13.10 9.90 -14.93
C ARG A 246 -14.14 9.31 -14.00
N LYS A 247 -14.39 8.00 -14.08
CA LYS A 247 -15.26 7.29 -13.14
C LYS A 247 -14.70 7.32 -11.72
N MET A 248 -13.39 7.19 -11.55
CA MET A 248 -12.74 7.28 -10.25
C MET A 248 -12.80 8.69 -9.67
N ILE A 249 -12.55 9.71 -10.51
CA ILE A 249 -12.70 11.13 -10.15
C ILE A 249 -14.11 11.41 -9.66
N CYS A 250 -15.12 10.99 -10.42
CA CYS A 250 -16.54 11.21 -10.07
C CYS A 250 -16.96 10.46 -8.79
N ALA A 251 -16.42 9.25 -8.57
CA ALA A 251 -16.70 8.49 -7.36
C ALA A 251 -15.99 9.04 -6.11
N ASP A 252 -14.90 9.80 -6.28
CA ASP A 252 -14.17 10.55 -5.25
C ASP A 252 -13.82 9.76 -3.98
N HIS A 253 -13.56 8.46 -4.12
CA HIS A 253 -13.41 7.52 -3.02
C HIS A 253 -11.98 6.98 -2.83
N LEU A 254 -11.00 7.56 -3.54
CA LEU A 254 -9.61 7.19 -3.37
C LEU A 254 -9.14 7.66 -1.97
N PRO A 255 -8.72 6.75 -1.08
CA PRO A 255 -8.34 7.12 0.29
C PRO A 255 -7.24 8.17 0.25
N ASP A 256 -7.25 9.11 1.19
CA ASP A 256 -6.25 10.20 1.33
C ASP A 256 -6.04 11.12 0.12
N TYR A 257 -6.65 10.86 -1.05
CA TYR A 257 -6.29 11.53 -2.30
C TYR A 257 -7.50 11.97 -3.12
N GLY A 258 -7.55 13.25 -3.47
CA GLY A 258 -8.43 13.80 -4.49
C GLY A 258 -7.79 13.67 -5.88
N MET A 259 -8.61 13.48 -6.90
CA MET A 259 -8.18 13.40 -8.30
C MET A 259 -8.91 14.46 -9.12
N ILE A 260 -8.18 15.23 -9.91
CA ILE A 260 -8.73 16.28 -10.76
C ILE A 260 -8.16 16.12 -12.17
N GLU A 261 -9.03 16.10 -13.19
CA GLU A 261 -8.63 16.19 -14.59
C GLU A 261 -8.31 17.66 -14.90
N GLU A 262 -7.13 17.93 -15.47
CA GLU A 262 -6.68 19.26 -15.87
C GLU A 262 -6.56 19.33 -17.41
N GLU A 263 -6.50 20.55 -17.95
CA GLU A 263 -6.19 20.76 -19.36
C GLU A 263 -4.86 20.10 -19.76
N GLY A 264 -4.75 19.68 -21.03
CA GLY A 264 -3.54 19.03 -21.55
C GLY A 264 -3.43 17.53 -21.27
N ASP A 265 -4.55 16.83 -21.02
CA ASP A 265 -4.59 15.38 -20.72
C ASP A 265 -3.76 15.03 -19.46
N LEU A 266 -3.89 15.88 -18.46
CA LEU A 266 -3.21 15.76 -17.16
C LEU A 266 -4.20 15.32 -16.08
N VAL A 267 -3.69 14.59 -15.11
CA VAL A 267 -4.39 14.30 -13.85
C VAL A 267 -3.54 14.82 -12.72
N ARG A 268 -4.17 15.63 -11.87
CA ARG A 268 -3.60 16.09 -10.62
C ARG A 268 -4.13 15.24 -9.47
N PHE A 269 -3.21 14.67 -8.72
CA PHE A 269 -3.48 14.03 -7.43
C PHE A 269 -3.13 15.01 -6.33
N CYS A 270 -4.01 15.18 -5.37
CA CYS A 270 -3.75 16.02 -4.21
C CYS A 270 -4.13 15.27 -2.94
N ARG A 271 -3.38 15.47 -1.86
CA ARG A 271 -3.73 14.87 -0.59
C ARG A 271 -5.01 15.51 -0.02
N ARG A 272 -6.01 14.71 0.33
CA ARG A 272 -7.19 15.15 1.09
C ARG A 272 -6.69 15.64 2.45
N GLY A 273 -6.96 16.91 2.75
CA GLY A 273 -6.36 17.65 3.87
C GLY A 273 -5.28 18.66 3.47
N HIS A 274 -4.70 18.58 2.26
CA HIS A 274 -3.89 19.68 1.69
C HIS A 274 -4.71 20.54 0.71
N VAL A 275 -5.68 19.95 0.01
CA VAL A 275 -6.59 20.69 -0.90
C VAL A 275 -7.53 21.59 -0.14
N MET A 276 -8.00 21.16 1.04
CA MET A 276 -8.82 22.05 1.87
C MET A 276 -8.02 23.26 2.35
N GLU A 277 -6.69 23.24 2.36
CA GLU A 277 -5.87 24.26 3.04
C GLU A 277 -5.22 25.30 2.13
N ARG A 278 -5.33 25.19 0.79
CA ARG A 278 -5.03 26.36 -0.06
C ARG A 278 -6.18 27.37 -0.08
N ASP A 279 -7.41 26.90 0.17
CA ASP A 279 -8.63 27.73 0.10
C ASP A 279 -9.44 27.80 1.42
N ALA A 280 -9.10 27.04 2.48
CA ALA A 280 -9.70 27.22 3.81
C ALA A 280 -8.85 28.17 4.69
N PRO A 281 -9.41 29.31 5.13
CA PRO A 281 -8.73 30.19 6.07
C PRO A 281 -8.46 29.48 7.40
N GLY A 282 -7.20 29.43 7.83
CA GLY A 282 -6.82 29.11 9.21
C GLY A 282 -6.34 27.69 9.52
N ALA A 283 -6.11 26.85 8.51
CA ALA A 283 -5.55 25.53 8.75
C ALA A 283 -4.01 25.56 8.98
N PRO A 284 -3.46 24.78 9.93
CA PRO A 284 -2.10 24.97 10.42
C PRO A 284 -1.04 24.39 9.46
N LEU A 285 -0.44 25.18 8.58
CA LEU A 285 0.63 24.70 7.68
C LEU A 285 1.92 24.40 8.46
N LEU A 286 2.55 23.24 8.19
CA LEU A 286 3.84 22.86 8.76
C LEU A 286 4.98 23.17 7.78
N ARG A 287 6.13 23.59 8.31
CA ARG A 287 7.33 23.83 7.49
C ARG A 287 7.97 22.51 7.07
N SER A 288 8.67 22.52 5.94
CA SER A 288 9.44 21.37 5.47
C SER A 288 10.50 20.93 6.50
N SER A 289 11.16 21.89 7.16
CA SER A 289 12.15 21.63 8.22
C SER A 289 11.53 20.92 9.43
N THR A 290 10.28 21.23 9.77
CA THR A 290 9.56 20.58 10.88
C THR A 290 9.20 19.14 10.54
N LEU A 291 8.90 18.86 9.26
CA LEU A 291 8.69 17.49 8.79
C LEU A 291 10.02 16.70 8.75
N GLU A 292 11.15 17.36 8.55
CA GLU A 292 12.47 16.72 8.67
C GLU A 292 12.80 16.40 10.13
N GLU A 293 12.58 17.33 11.05
CA GLU A 293 12.74 17.12 12.50
C GLU A 293 11.84 15.99 13.01
N ALA A 294 10.60 15.90 12.53
CA ALA A 294 9.71 14.79 12.83
C ALA A 294 10.24 13.43 12.31
N ARG A 295 11.03 13.39 11.22
CA ARG A 295 11.66 12.14 10.74
C ARG A 295 12.78 11.71 11.68
N GLU A 296 13.50 12.66 12.27
CA GLU A 296 14.56 12.40 13.25
C GLU A 296 13.97 11.95 14.58
N LEU A 297 12.85 12.54 15.01
CA LEU A 297 12.15 12.17 16.24
C LEU A 297 11.49 10.79 16.17
N GLU A 298 11.03 10.36 14.99
CA GLU A 298 10.39 9.06 14.75
C GLU A 298 11.04 8.33 13.55
N PRO A 299 12.28 7.81 13.70
CA PRO A 299 13.02 7.22 12.58
C PRO A 299 12.34 5.99 11.98
N GLY A 300 11.83 6.12 10.75
CA GLY A 300 11.09 5.06 10.04
C GLY A 300 9.58 5.20 10.09
N ALA A 301 9.08 6.21 10.81
CA ALA A 301 7.71 6.65 10.66
C ALA A 301 7.55 7.51 9.39
N ASP A 302 6.37 7.41 8.80
CA ASP A 302 5.99 8.22 7.66
C ASP A 302 5.50 9.57 8.17
N VAL A 303 6.37 10.57 8.12
CA VAL A 303 6.08 11.88 8.75
C VAL A 303 4.84 12.55 8.21
N TYR A 304 4.57 12.38 6.92
CA TYR A 304 3.35 12.92 6.35
C TYR A 304 2.11 12.20 6.92
N ALA A 305 2.18 10.89 7.16
CA ALA A 305 1.11 10.17 7.85
C ALA A 305 0.95 10.65 9.31
N LEU A 306 2.06 10.92 10.01
CA LEU A 306 2.05 11.49 11.35
C LEU A 306 1.38 12.87 11.38
N GLU A 307 1.72 13.74 10.43
CA GLU A 307 1.09 15.04 10.24
C GLU A 307 -0.42 14.92 10.04
N ALA A 308 -0.88 14.01 9.17
CA ALA A 308 -2.32 13.83 8.95
C ALA A 308 -3.06 13.32 10.20
N ASN A 309 -2.44 12.43 10.97
CA ASN A 309 -3.01 11.97 12.24
C ASN A 309 -3.10 13.10 13.27
N TRP A 310 -2.07 13.94 13.36
CA TRP A 310 -2.07 15.12 14.21
C TRP A 310 -3.14 16.13 13.80
N ARG A 311 -3.28 16.39 12.50
CA ARG A 311 -4.33 17.28 11.96
C ARG A 311 -5.73 16.77 12.27
N ARG A 312 -5.98 15.47 12.11
CA ARG A 312 -7.26 14.85 12.52
C ARG A 312 -7.53 15.05 14.01
N PHE A 313 -6.52 14.82 14.85
CA PHE A 313 -6.60 15.08 16.28
C PHE A 313 -6.91 16.55 16.59
N TRP A 314 -6.32 17.49 15.86
CA TRP A 314 -6.59 18.93 16.00
C TRP A 314 -8.02 19.31 15.60
N GLU A 315 -8.54 18.72 14.52
CA GLU A 315 -9.93 18.89 14.08
C GLU A 315 -10.92 18.34 15.10
N GLU A 316 -10.69 17.12 15.59
CA GLU A 316 -11.48 16.47 16.64
C GLU A 316 -11.44 17.26 17.96
N SER A 317 -10.33 17.94 18.24
CA SER A 317 -10.16 18.82 19.41
C SER A 317 -10.88 20.17 19.27
N GLY A 318 -11.68 20.36 18.22
CA GLY A 318 -12.46 21.59 18.01
C GLY A 318 -11.69 22.73 17.36
N LYS A 319 -10.60 22.44 16.63
CA LYS A 319 -9.78 23.41 15.90
C LYS A 319 -9.24 24.53 16.79
N VAL A 320 -8.68 24.15 17.94
CA VAL A 320 -8.07 25.09 18.90
C VAL A 320 -7.06 25.98 18.18
N GLN A 321 -7.10 27.29 18.41
CA GLN A 321 -6.21 28.23 17.75
C GLN A 321 -4.74 27.95 18.12
N LEU A 322 -3.93 27.57 17.13
CA LEU A 322 -2.51 27.27 17.32
C LEU A 322 -1.68 28.55 17.13
N LYS A 323 -0.91 28.93 18.15
CA LYS A 323 0.07 30.03 18.04
C LYS A 323 1.27 29.65 17.18
N ASP A 324 1.67 28.38 17.23
CA ASP A 324 2.80 27.82 16.49
C ASP A 324 2.45 26.37 16.11
N PRO A 325 1.96 26.15 14.88
CA PRO A 325 1.69 24.82 14.32
C PRO A 325 2.86 23.85 14.42
N ASP A 326 4.07 24.33 14.15
CA ASP A 326 5.28 23.52 14.07
C ASP A 326 5.61 22.93 15.44
N LYS A 327 5.61 23.76 16.49
CA LYS A 327 5.84 23.30 17.88
C LYS A 327 4.70 22.42 18.39
N ALA A 328 3.46 22.72 18.03
CA ALA A 328 2.31 21.93 18.46
C ALA A 328 2.36 20.51 17.88
N PHE A 329 2.77 20.36 16.62
CA PHE A 329 2.97 19.06 15.98
C PHE A 329 4.11 18.27 16.64
N LEU A 330 5.27 18.88 16.82
CA LEU A 330 6.43 18.21 17.46
C LEU A 330 6.12 17.84 18.92
N GLY A 331 5.44 18.70 19.67
CA GLY A 331 5.00 18.41 21.03
C GLY A 331 3.99 17.27 21.11
N TRP A 332 3.07 17.18 20.14
CA TRP A 332 2.14 16.05 20.03
C TRP A 332 2.87 14.74 19.74
N LEU A 333 3.90 14.76 18.87
CA LEU A 333 4.75 13.60 18.61
C LEU A 333 5.48 13.13 19.86
N LEU A 334 6.09 14.05 20.62
CA LEU A 334 6.80 13.73 21.86
C LEU A 334 5.87 13.10 22.91
N LYS A 335 4.67 13.65 23.08
CA LYS A 335 3.67 13.11 24.04
C LYS A 335 3.24 11.69 23.70
N ARG A 336 3.17 11.36 22.41
CA ARG A 336 2.86 10.02 21.89
C ARG A 336 3.95 8.99 22.18
N ARG A 337 5.20 9.41 22.35
CA ARG A 337 6.32 8.50 22.70
C ARG A 337 6.35 8.15 24.18
N THR A 338 5.82 9.02 25.04
CA THR A 338 5.76 8.84 26.49
C THR A 338 4.49 8.14 26.98
N SER A 339 3.54 7.85 26.09
CA SER A 339 2.25 7.19 26.40
C SER A 339 2.25 5.77 25.86
#